data_AF-A0A1G1Q226-F1
#
_entry.id   AF-A0A1G1Q226-F1
#
_cell.length_a   1.000
_cell.length_b   1.000
_cell.length_c   1.000
_cell.angle_alpha   90.00
_cell.angle_beta   90.00
_cell.angle_gamma   90.00
#
_symmetry.space_group_name_H-M   'P 1'
#
loop_
_entity.id
_entity.type
_entity.pdbx_description
1 polymer ?
#
loop_
_entity_poly.entity_id
_entity_poly.type
_entity_poly.pdbx_seq_one_letter_code
_entity_poly.pdbx_strand_id
1 'polypeptide(L)'
;MVTSNCVINLSPDKPKVFAELWRILKNHGRAVISDIVSDREVPPRLKVNERLWGECIVGALTEAQFLAMLEQAGFYGLSILKKAFWKAIEGYMFYAVTVEGFKFEKTQGCAYLGHTAIYRGPFKAVLDEEGHLFPRDVAISVCTDTAAKLSYPPYAGLFTVVEPNSSVKDMALAACPSTNVTGGGACCPSSNGQGCG
;
A
#
# COMPACT_ATOMS: atom_id res chain seq x y z
N MET A 1 0.06 17.91 -8.24
CA MET A 1 -1.05 17.84 -7.27
C MET A 1 -2.33 18.00 -8.06
N VAL A 2 -3.27 17.07 -7.91
CA VAL A 2 -4.62 17.20 -8.47
C VAL A 2 -5.57 17.43 -7.30
N THR A 3 -6.36 18.50 -7.38
CA THR A 3 -7.43 18.79 -6.41
C THR A 3 -8.76 18.73 -7.14
N SER A 4 -9.65 17.82 -6.73
CA SER A 4 -11.02 17.74 -7.27
C SER A 4 -12.03 18.15 -6.20
N ASN A 5 -12.95 19.05 -6.56
CA ASN A 5 -14.01 19.55 -5.70
C ASN A 5 -15.39 19.01 -6.12
N CYS A 6 -15.86 17.94 -5.47
CA CYS A 6 -17.29 17.61 -5.35
C CYS A 6 -18.08 17.33 -6.65
N VAL A 7 -17.42 16.98 -7.76
CA VAL A 7 -18.08 16.67 -9.04
C VAL A 7 -18.09 15.20 -9.43
N ILE A 8 -17.43 14.31 -8.65
CA ILE A 8 -17.32 12.89 -9.02
C ILE A 8 -18.68 12.20 -8.90
N ASN A 9 -19.46 12.56 -7.89
CA ASN A 9 -20.82 12.01 -7.70
C ASN A 9 -21.76 12.26 -8.88
N LEU A 10 -21.56 13.34 -9.64
CA LEU A 10 -22.34 13.66 -10.84
C LEU A 10 -21.92 12.86 -12.08
N SER A 11 -20.76 12.20 -12.04
CA SER A 11 -20.31 11.35 -13.15
C SER A 11 -21.17 10.08 -13.25
N PRO A 12 -21.64 9.72 -14.47
CA PRO A 12 -22.31 8.45 -14.72
C PRO A 12 -21.34 7.26 -14.67
N ASP A 13 -20.06 7.48 -14.96
CA ASP A 13 -19.01 6.47 -14.95
C ASP A 13 -17.91 6.88 -13.96
N LYS A 14 -18.12 6.52 -12.69
CA LYS A 14 -17.19 6.83 -11.59
C LYS A 14 -15.86 6.08 -11.72
N PRO A 15 -15.83 4.76 -12.01
CA PRO A 15 -14.57 4.05 -12.21
C PRO A 15 -13.67 4.71 -13.25
N LYS A 16 -14.22 5.15 -14.38
CA LYS A 16 -13.46 5.86 -15.42
C LYS A 16 -12.90 7.19 -14.94
N VAL A 17 -13.65 7.94 -14.11
CA VAL A 17 -13.15 9.19 -13.52
C VAL A 17 -11.95 8.93 -12.61
N PHE A 18 -12.02 7.95 -11.72
CA PHE A 18 -10.88 7.62 -10.84
C PHE A 18 -9.66 7.11 -11.62
N ALA A 19 -9.87 6.26 -12.62
CA ALA A 19 -8.81 5.80 -13.51
C ALA A 19 -8.15 6.97 -14.26
N GLU A 20 -8.93 7.94 -14.73
CA GLU A 20 -8.41 9.11 -15.42
C GLU A 20 -7.65 10.06 -14.48
N LEU A 21 -8.14 10.25 -13.25
CA LEU A 21 -7.42 11.00 -12.20
C LEU A 21 -6.05 10.38 -11.93
N TRP A 22 -5.96 9.05 -11.88
CA TRP A 22 -4.69 8.35 -11.72
C TRP A 22 -3.82 8.50 -12.98
N ARG A 23 -4.38 8.35 -14.18
CA ARG A 23 -3.65 8.44 -15.45
C ARG A 23 -2.94 9.78 -15.63
N ILE A 24 -3.62 10.89 -15.36
CA ILE A 24 -3.08 12.24 -15.55
C ILE A 24 -2.04 12.65 -14.49
N LEU A 25 -2.03 11.97 -13.34
CA LEU A 25 -1.10 12.29 -12.27
C LEU A 25 0.30 11.83 -12.66
N LYS A 26 1.32 12.64 -12.35
CA LYS A 26 2.72 12.22 -12.49
C LYS A 26 3.03 11.12 -11.47
N ASN A 27 4.01 10.27 -11.74
CA ASN A 27 4.49 9.30 -10.76
C ASN A 27 4.91 10.02 -9.45
N HIS A 28 4.60 9.42 -8.30
CA HIS A 28 4.68 10.00 -6.95
C HIS A 28 3.85 11.27 -6.72
N GLY A 29 2.96 11.64 -7.65
CA GLY A 29 2.07 12.77 -7.48
C GLY A 29 1.01 12.51 -6.41
N ARG A 30 0.64 13.56 -5.69
CA ARG A 30 -0.45 13.57 -4.70
C ARG A 30 -1.77 14.00 -5.33
N ALA A 31 -2.83 13.25 -5.08
CA ALA A 31 -4.22 13.61 -5.33
C ALA A 31 -4.91 13.95 -4.01
N VAL A 32 -5.73 15.00 -4.00
CA VAL A 32 -6.59 15.37 -2.88
C VAL A 32 -8.00 15.55 -3.43
N ILE A 33 -8.92 14.70 -3.02
CA ILE A 33 -10.26 14.61 -3.59
C ILE A 33 -11.26 14.81 -2.47
N SER A 34 -12.15 15.79 -2.66
CA SER A 34 -13.24 16.04 -1.73
C SER A 34 -14.57 15.74 -2.40
N ASP A 35 -15.44 14.97 -1.75
CA ASP A 35 -16.82 14.76 -2.21
C ASP A 35 -17.76 14.48 -1.04
N ILE A 36 -19.06 14.48 -1.33
CA ILE A 36 -20.11 14.04 -0.40
C ILE A 36 -20.20 12.51 -0.44
N VAL A 37 -20.12 11.87 0.72
CA VAL A 37 -20.32 10.43 0.86
C VAL A 37 -21.45 10.13 1.82
N SER A 38 -21.99 8.93 1.72
CA SER A 38 -23.05 8.41 2.59
C SER A 38 -22.50 7.39 3.60
N ASP A 39 -23.16 7.28 4.76
CA ASP A 39 -22.88 6.24 5.75
C ASP A 39 -23.21 4.83 5.25
N ARG A 40 -24.24 4.73 4.41
CA ARG A 40 -24.75 3.49 3.83
C ARG A 40 -25.31 3.73 2.43
N GLU A 41 -25.53 2.66 1.68
CA GLU A 41 -26.00 2.77 0.30
C GLU A 41 -27.31 3.57 0.19
N VAL A 42 -27.29 4.59 -0.68
CA VAL A 42 -28.45 5.43 -0.93
C VAL A 42 -29.51 4.64 -1.70
N PRO A 43 -30.74 4.49 -1.16
CA PRO A 43 -31.77 3.68 -1.79
C PRO A 43 -32.23 4.31 -3.10
N PRO A 44 -32.65 3.50 -4.11
CA PRO A 44 -33.07 4.00 -5.41
C PRO A 44 -34.16 5.08 -5.35
N ARG A 45 -35.09 5.00 -4.39
CA ARG A 45 -36.15 6.01 -4.23
C ARG A 45 -35.64 7.43 -3.93
N LEU A 46 -34.51 7.56 -3.22
CA LEU A 46 -33.87 8.86 -2.98
C LEU A 46 -33.09 9.37 -4.20
N LYS A 47 -32.79 8.47 -5.16
CA LYS A 47 -32.11 8.78 -6.41
C LYS A 47 -33.01 9.48 -7.45
N VAL A 48 -34.33 9.39 -7.30
CA VAL A 48 -35.32 9.87 -8.29
C VAL A 48 -35.80 11.30 -7.99
N ASN A 49 -35.42 11.89 -6.86
CA ASN A 49 -35.82 13.25 -6.51
C ASN A 49 -34.88 14.28 -7.19
N GLU A 50 -35.38 14.99 -8.21
CA GLU A 50 -34.64 15.99 -8.98
C GLU A 50 -33.98 17.08 -8.12
N ARG A 51 -34.60 17.43 -6.97
CA ARG A 51 -34.04 18.42 -6.04
C ARG A 51 -32.78 17.92 -5.33
N LEU A 52 -32.67 16.60 -5.10
CA LEU A 52 -31.50 15.96 -4.49
C LEU A 52 -30.39 15.65 -5.52
N TRP A 53 -30.72 15.68 -6.82
CA TRP A 53 -29.76 15.43 -7.90
C TRP A 53 -28.74 16.56 -8.02
N GLY A 54 -29.19 17.82 -7.95
CA GLY A 54 -28.32 19.01 -7.96
C GLY A 54 -27.45 19.18 -6.70
N GLU A 55 -27.68 18.35 -5.67
CA GLU A 55 -26.97 18.40 -4.39
C GLU A 55 -25.94 17.25 -4.25
N CYS A 56 -25.61 16.54 -5.34
CA CYS A 56 -24.67 15.41 -5.38
C CYS A 56 -25.07 14.18 -4.54
N ILE A 57 -26.34 14.06 -4.11
CA ILE A 57 -26.81 12.99 -3.22
C ILE A 57 -27.14 11.71 -3.98
N VAL A 58 -27.74 11.85 -5.15
CA VAL A 58 -28.26 10.73 -5.95
C VAL A 58 -27.15 9.77 -6.39
N GLY A 59 -25.96 10.32 -6.63
CA GLY A 59 -24.77 9.56 -7.01
C GLY A 59 -23.78 9.33 -5.87
N ALA A 60 -24.11 9.70 -4.63
CA ALA A 60 -23.18 9.61 -3.51
C ALA A 60 -22.73 8.17 -3.27
N LEU A 61 -21.42 7.95 -3.33
CA LEU A 61 -20.81 6.70 -2.89
C LEU A 61 -20.92 6.56 -1.36
N THR A 62 -20.89 5.34 -0.85
CA THR A 62 -20.53 5.15 0.56
C THR A 62 -19.07 5.49 0.77
N GLU A 63 -18.68 5.84 1.98
CA GLU A 63 -17.26 6.10 2.30
C GLU A 63 -16.36 4.90 1.96
N ALA A 64 -16.84 3.68 2.22
CA ALA A 64 -16.13 2.46 1.87
C ALA A 64 -15.98 2.30 0.35
N GLN A 65 -17.04 2.55 -0.43
CA GLN A 65 -16.97 2.52 -1.90
C GLN A 65 -16.02 3.60 -2.44
N PHE A 66 -16.01 4.78 -1.84
CA PHE A 66 -15.16 5.88 -2.25
C PHE A 66 -13.67 5.55 -2.08
N LEU A 67 -13.28 5.01 -0.92
CA LEU A 67 -11.91 4.54 -0.67
C LEU A 67 -11.55 3.36 -1.58
N ALA A 68 -12.44 2.38 -1.73
CA ALA A 68 -12.21 1.22 -2.58
C ALA A 68 -12.01 1.61 -4.06
N MET A 69 -12.74 2.60 -4.57
CA MET A 69 -12.55 3.07 -5.96
C MET A 69 -11.20 3.77 -6.15
N LEU A 70 -10.70 4.49 -5.15
CA LEU A 70 -9.36 5.08 -5.19
C LEU A 70 -8.27 4.00 -5.17
N GLU A 71 -8.42 3.01 -4.30
CA GLU A 71 -7.52 1.85 -4.21
C GLU A 71 -7.50 1.07 -5.52
N GLN A 72 -8.67 0.76 -6.09
CA GLN A 72 -8.82 0.06 -7.38
C GLN A 72 -8.23 0.86 -8.56
N ALA A 73 -8.25 2.19 -8.50
CA ALA A 73 -7.61 3.04 -9.51
C ALA A 73 -6.07 3.01 -9.41
N GLY A 74 -5.50 2.46 -8.33
CA GLY A 74 -4.06 2.33 -8.13
C GLY A 74 -3.42 3.43 -7.28
N PHE A 75 -4.22 4.17 -6.50
CA PHE A 75 -3.68 5.09 -5.50
C PHE A 75 -3.19 4.31 -4.27
N TYR A 76 -2.05 4.72 -3.71
CA TYR A 76 -1.53 4.20 -2.44
C TYR A 76 -1.48 5.31 -1.38
N GLY A 77 -1.29 4.93 -0.13
CA GLY A 77 -1.17 5.86 0.98
C GLY A 77 -2.46 6.63 1.21
N LEU A 78 -3.61 5.94 1.09
CA LEU A 78 -4.91 6.59 1.23
C LEU A 78 -5.10 7.10 2.65
N SER A 79 -5.46 8.37 2.81
CA SER A 79 -5.70 8.98 4.12
C SER A 79 -6.88 9.94 4.08
N ILE A 80 -7.69 9.94 5.15
CA ILE A 80 -8.81 10.88 5.31
C ILE A 80 -8.27 12.14 5.98
N LEU A 81 -8.17 13.23 5.22
CA LEU A 81 -7.70 14.52 5.72
C LEU A 81 -8.78 15.28 6.48
N LYS A 82 -10.03 15.16 6.04
CA LYS A 82 -11.17 15.85 6.66
C LYS A 82 -12.44 15.03 6.50
N LYS A 83 -13.25 14.99 7.55
CA LYS A 83 -14.60 14.44 7.53
C LYS A 83 -15.50 15.35 8.35
N ALA A 84 -16.55 15.86 7.74
CA ALA A 84 -17.52 16.73 8.40
C ALA A 84 -18.94 16.25 8.09
N PHE A 85 -19.79 16.20 9.11
CA PHE A 85 -21.21 15.99 8.90
C PHE A 85 -21.77 17.07 8.00
N TRP A 86 -22.55 16.67 6.99
CA TRP A 86 -23.17 17.60 6.07
C TRP A 86 -24.66 17.71 6.33
N LYS A 87 -25.40 16.60 6.20
CA LYS A 87 -26.84 16.55 6.52
C LYS A 87 -27.37 15.13 6.66
N ALA A 88 -28.57 15.02 7.22
CA ALA A 88 -29.35 13.79 7.27
C ALA A 88 -30.58 13.90 6.36
N ILE A 89 -30.82 12.88 5.53
CA ILE A 89 -32.04 12.78 4.71
C ILE A 89 -32.67 11.44 5.01
N GLU A 90 -33.90 11.45 5.54
CA GLU A 90 -34.66 10.22 5.81
C GLU A 90 -33.87 9.16 6.61
N GLY A 91 -33.02 9.60 7.54
CA GLY A 91 -32.18 8.73 8.37
C GLY A 91 -30.86 8.29 7.75
N TYR A 92 -30.54 8.70 6.52
CA TYR A 92 -29.25 8.52 5.87
C TYR A 92 -28.33 9.70 6.17
N MET A 93 -27.11 9.42 6.64
CA MET A 93 -26.17 10.45 7.04
C MET A 93 -25.17 10.72 5.92
N PHE A 94 -25.04 11.99 5.54
CA PHE A 94 -24.10 12.43 4.53
C PHE A 94 -22.97 13.22 5.16
N TYR A 95 -21.76 12.99 4.65
CA TYR A 95 -20.53 13.62 5.11
C TYR A 95 -19.79 14.25 3.95
N ALA A 96 -19.24 15.43 4.15
CA ALA A 96 -18.19 15.96 3.29
C ALA A 96 -16.86 15.35 3.72
N VAL A 97 -16.27 14.54 2.83
CA VAL A 97 -15.01 13.84 3.09
C VAL A 97 -13.95 14.30 2.10
N THR A 98 -12.75 14.57 2.60
CA THR A 98 -11.56 14.86 1.82
C THR A 98 -10.55 13.74 2.04
N VAL A 99 -10.22 13.02 0.97
CA VAL A 99 -9.23 11.94 0.95
C VAL A 99 -8.01 12.41 0.16
N GLU A 100 -6.82 11.99 0.60
CA GLU A 100 -5.63 12.04 -0.22
C GLU A 100 -5.17 10.64 -0.62
N GLY A 101 -4.42 10.58 -1.72
CA GLY A 101 -3.74 9.39 -2.21
C GLY A 101 -2.59 9.77 -3.12
N PHE A 102 -1.69 8.83 -3.36
CA PHE A 102 -0.49 9.04 -4.16
C PHE A 102 -0.44 8.05 -5.33
N LYS A 103 0.12 8.46 -6.46
CA LYS A 103 0.36 7.58 -7.60
C LYS A 103 1.72 6.92 -7.49
N PHE A 104 1.78 5.61 -7.71
CA PHE A 104 3.01 4.90 -7.98
C PHE A 104 2.87 4.13 -9.29
N GLU A 105 3.73 4.41 -10.25
CA GLU A 105 3.80 3.69 -11.52
C GLU A 105 4.80 2.56 -11.40
N LYS A 106 4.31 1.32 -11.40
CA LYS A 106 5.13 0.11 -11.25
C LYS A 106 6.11 -0.03 -12.41
N THR A 107 7.35 -0.36 -12.08
CA THR A 107 8.38 -0.63 -13.09
C THR A 107 8.18 -2.04 -13.66
N GLN A 108 8.36 -2.23 -14.97
CA GLN A 108 8.37 -3.58 -15.53
C GLN A 108 9.58 -4.33 -14.95
N GLY A 109 9.32 -5.34 -14.11
CA GLY A 109 10.37 -6.16 -13.49
C GLY A 109 10.62 -5.91 -11.99
N CYS A 110 9.58 -5.64 -11.18
CA CYS A 110 9.69 -5.71 -9.70
C CYS A 110 10.39 -7.01 -9.29
N ALA A 111 11.54 -6.86 -8.63
CA ALA A 111 12.42 -7.97 -8.28
C ALA A 111 12.84 -7.91 -6.81
N TYR A 112 13.01 -9.08 -6.20
CA TYR A 112 13.54 -9.21 -4.85
C TYR A 112 15.07 -9.23 -4.90
N LEU A 113 15.68 -8.05 -4.89
CA LEU A 113 17.14 -7.90 -4.94
C LEU A 113 17.81 -7.90 -3.56
N GLY A 114 17.07 -8.23 -2.49
CA GLY A 114 17.57 -8.18 -1.11
C GLY A 114 17.30 -6.86 -0.39
N HIS A 115 16.41 -6.01 -0.91
CA HIS A 115 15.92 -4.86 -0.17
C HIS A 115 15.13 -5.33 1.05
N THR A 116 15.32 -4.64 2.18
CA THR A 116 14.50 -4.85 3.38
C THR A 116 13.87 -3.55 3.82
N ALA A 117 12.64 -3.63 4.32
CA ALA A 117 11.92 -2.52 4.91
C ALA A 117 11.64 -2.81 6.38
N ILE A 118 11.97 -1.86 7.24
CA ILE A 118 11.72 -1.92 8.68
C ILE A 118 10.72 -0.81 9.02
N TYR A 119 9.52 -1.19 9.45
CA TYR A 119 8.50 -0.25 9.91
C TYR A 119 8.83 0.28 11.31
N ARG A 120 8.92 1.61 11.46
CA ARG A 120 9.36 2.26 12.70
C ARG A 120 8.24 2.44 13.74
N GLY A 121 6.99 2.35 13.33
CA GLY A 121 5.82 2.65 14.18
C GLY A 121 5.04 3.88 13.69
N PRO A 122 4.04 4.34 14.44
CA PRO A 122 3.77 4.07 15.85
C PRO A 122 2.83 2.88 16.13
N PHE A 123 2.32 2.16 15.12
CA PHE A 123 1.41 1.03 15.31
C PHE A 123 2.14 -0.30 15.49
N LYS A 124 1.49 -1.34 16.02
CA LYS A 124 2.15 -2.66 16.22
C LYS A 124 2.55 -3.31 14.90
N ALA A 125 1.69 -3.14 13.90
CA ALA A 125 1.95 -3.48 12.52
C ALA A 125 1.10 -2.58 11.63
N VAL A 126 1.47 -2.46 10.36
CA VAL A 126 0.66 -1.83 9.31
C VAL A 126 0.50 -2.78 8.13
N LEU A 127 -0.61 -2.64 7.42
CA LEU A 127 -0.90 -3.33 6.17
C LEU A 127 -0.95 -2.27 5.07
N ASP A 128 -0.25 -2.47 3.96
CA ASP A 128 -0.39 -1.60 2.80
C ASP A 128 -1.57 -2.06 1.90
N GLU A 129 -1.90 -1.25 0.89
CA GLU A 129 -2.98 -1.53 -0.07
C GLU A 129 -2.70 -2.75 -0.97
N GLU A 130 -1.47 -3.31 -0.93
CA GLU A 130 -1.10 -4.52 -1.67
C GLU A 130 -1.12 -5.77 -0.77
N GLY A 131 -1.49 -5.62 0.50
CA GLY A 131 -1.59 -6.71 1.47
C GLY A 131 -0.29 -7.09 2.16
N HIS A 132 0.77 -6.29 2.03
CA HIS A 132 2.03 -6.53 2.74
C HIS A 132 1.89 -6.14 4.22
N LEU A 133 2.14 -7.09 5.12
CA LEU A 133 2.15 -6.86 6.56
C LEU A 133 3.55 -6.45 7.03
N PHE A 134 3.64 -5.29 7.68
CA PHE A 134 4.87 -4.78 8.27
C PHE A 134 4.74 -4.65 9.80
N PRO A 135 5.22 -5.64 10.57
CA PRO A 135 5.35 -5.51 12.01
C PRO A 135 6.38 -4.44 12.37
N ARG A 136 6.17 -3.76 13.50
CA ARG A 136 7.12 -2.75 13.99
C ARG A 136 8.47 -3.40 14.32
N ASP A 137 9.55 -2.76 13.87
CA ASP A 137 10.93 -3.14 14.16
C ASP A 137 11.33 -4.54 13.66
N VAL A 138 10.62 -5.06 12.65
CA VAL A 138 10.95 -6.32 11.97
C VAL A 138 11.37 -6.02 10.54
N ALA A 139 12.52 -6.54 10.12
CA ALA A 139 13.00 -6.43 8.74
C ALA A 139 12.22 -7.38 7.83
N ILE A 140 11.45 -6.81 6.89
CA ILE A 140 10.67 -7.54 5.90
C ILE A 140 11.35 -7.40 4.54
N SER A 141 11.56 -8.53 3.85
CA SER A 141 12.06 -8.54 2.47
C SER A 141 11.00 -7.96 1.54
N VAL A 142 11.39 -7.00 0.71
CA VAL A 142 10.49 -6.30 -0.22
C VAL A 142 11.08 -6.25 -1.63
N CYS A 143 10.24 -6.17 -2.65
CA CYS A 143 10.73 -5.95 -4.02
C CYS A 143 11.15 -4.49 -4.24
N THR A 144 11.83 -4.23 -5.36
CA THR A 144 12.27 -2.89 -5.78
C THR A 144 11.13 -1.86 -5.79
N ASP A 145 9.95 -2.23 -6.28
CA ASP A 145 8.80 -1.32 -6.37
C ASP A 145 8.25 -0.97 -4.98
N THR A 146 8.11 -1.97 -4.10
CA THR A 146 7.68 -1.74 -2.72
C THR A 146 8.71 -0.90 -1.96
N ALA A 147 10.00 -1.19 -2.12
CA ALA A 147 11.08 -0.39 -1.52
C ALA A 147 11.04 1.07 -1.99
N ALA A 148 10.82 1.29 -3.29
CA ALA A 148 10.62 2.64 -3.83
C ALA A 148 9.37 3.28 -3.21
N LYS A 149 8.21 2.64 -3.26
CA LYS A 149 6.95 3.16 -2.69
C LYS A 149 7.11 3.58 -1.22
N LEU A 150 7.74 2.76 -0.39
CA LEU A 150 7.98 3.03 1.04
C LEU A 150 8.95 4.19 1.29
N SER A 151 9.78 4.54 0.31
CA SER A 151 10.75 5.65 0.38
C SER A 151 10.14 7.01 0.02
N TYR A 152 8.91 7.04 -0.52
CA TYR A 152 8.21 8.28 -0.90
C TYR A 152 7.01 8.59 0.00
N PRO A 153 6.49 9.83 0.00
CA PRO A 153 5.27 10.17 0.73
C PRO A 153 4.08 9.28 0.32
N PRO A 154 3.21 8.91 1.27
CA PRO A 154 3.18 9.35 2.66
C PRO A 154 3.99 8.45 3.61
N TYR A 155 4.69 7.45 3.07
CA TYR A 155 5.44 6.46 3.86
C TYR A 155 6.84 6.90 4.25
N ALA A 156 7.39 7.89 3.53
CA ALA A 156 8.68 8.50 3.84
C ALA A 156 8.79 8.87 5.33
N GLY A 157 9.82 8.34 5.99
CA GLY A 157 10.08 8.56 7.42
C GLY A 157 9.43 7.55 8.36
N LEU A 158 8.40 6.81 7.92
CA LEU A 158 7.78 5.71 8.68
C LEU A 158 8.54 4.39 8.52
N PHE A 159 9.29 4.24 7.43
CA PHE A 159 10.08 3.05 7.12
C PHE A 159 11.57 3.38 7.03
N THR A 160 12.40 2.43 7.44
CA THR A 160 13.82 2.40 7.09
C THR A 160 13.97 1.36 6.00
N VAL A 161 14.30 1.81 4.79
CA VAL A 161 14.57 0.92 3.65
C VAL A 161 16.07 0.72 3.56
N VAL A 162 16.51 -0.53 3.63
CA VAL A 162 17.92 -0.93 3.52
C VAL A 162 18.11 -1.54 2.15
N GLU A 163 18.99 -0.92 1.36
CA GLU A 163 19.40 -1.45 0.06
C GLU A 163 20.29 -2.68 0.23
N PRO A 164 20.25 -3.63 -0.72
CA PRO A 164 21.19 -4.74 -0.71
C PRO A 164 22.61 -4.18 -0.84
N ASN A 165 23.41 -4.37 0.21
CA ASN A 165 24.84 -4.06 0.16
C ASN A 165 25.46 -4.75 -1.06
N SER A 166 26.05 -3.97 -1.96
CA SER A 166 26.85 -4.45 -3.09
C SER A 166 28.11 -5.22 -2.66
N SER A 167 28.31 -5.44 -1.36
CA SER A 167 29.37 -6.23 -0.73
C SER A 167 28.93 -7.61 -0.21
N VAL A 168 27.73 -8.11 -0.54
CA VAL A 168 27.36 -9.52 -0.27
C VAL A 168 27.44 -10.39 -1.54
N LYS A 169 28.39 -10.09 -2.44
CA LYS A 169 28.87 -11.06 -3.43
C LYS A 169 29.99 -11.96 -2.89
N ASP A 170 30.62 -11.61 -1.76
CA ASP A 170 31.78 -12.35 -1.21
C ASP A 170 31.52 -13.03 0.15
N MET A 171 30.27 -13.16 0.60
CA MET A 171 29.92 -13.92 1.80
C MET A 171 28.96 -15.09 1.53
N ALA A 172 28.98 -15.59 0.29
CA ALA A 172 28.40 -16.88 -0.10
C ALA A 172 29.41 -17.79 -0.82
N LEU A 173 30.70 -17.44 -0.81
CA LEU A 173 31.79 -18.24 -1.40
C LEU A 173 32.98 -18.46 -0.45
N ALA A 174 32.82 -18.19 0.84
CA ALA A 174 33.77 -18.59 1.87
C ALA A 174 33.28 -19.87 2.58
N ALA A 175 33.78 -21.00 2.08
CA ALA A 175 34.00 -22.26 2.79
C ALA A 175 32.77 -23.13 3.16
N CYS A 176 32.20 -23.80 2.15
CA CYS A 176 32.10 -25.26 2.22
C CYS A 176 33.15 -25.81 1.23
N PRO A 177 34.25 -26.43 1.67
CA PRO A 177 35.12 -27.13 0.74
C PRO A 177 34.40 -28.39 0.28
N SER A 178 33.82 -28.34 -0.92
CA SER A 178 33.58 -29.55 -1.69
C SER A 178 34.93 -30.03 -2.24
N THR A 179 35.70 -30.76 -1.45
CA THR A 179 36.81 -31.53 -1.98
C THR A 179 36.29 -32.89 -2.44
N ASN A 180 36.01 -33.00 -3.73
CA ASN A 180 36.25 -34.25 -4.44
C ASN A 180 37.75 -34.34 -4.69
N VAL A 181 38.51 -34.96 -3.77
CA VAL A 181 39.81 -35.55 -4.10
C VAL A 181 39.90 -36.88 -3.37
N THR A 182 39.75 -37.94 -4.16
CA THR A 182 40.35 -39.28 -4.04
C THR A 182 41.19 -39.56 -2.79
N GLY A 183 40.82 -40.61 -2.05
CA GLY A 183 41.70 -41.45 -1.24
C GLY A 183 42.30 -40.76 -0.02
N GLY A 184 41.61 -40.79 1.12
CA GLY A 184 42.05 -41.74 2.13
C GLY A 184 41.71 -43.22 1.82
N GLY A 185 42.65 -44.18 1.94
CA GLY A 185 44.05 -44.02 2.34
C GLY A 185 44.20 -43.34 3.71
N ALA A 186 43.77 -44.04 4.75
CA ALA A 186 43.74 -43.66 6.16
C ALA A 186 44.78 -42.64 6.64
N CYS A 187 44.39 -41.83 7.62
CA CYS A 187 45.11 -41.68 8.89
C CYS A 187 44.22 -40.98 9.93
N CYS A 188 43.74 -41.72 10.92
CA CYS A 188 43.62 -41.27 12.31
C CYS A 188 43.57 -42.51 13.23
N PRO A 189 44.37 -42.56 14.31
CA PRO A 189 44.47 -43.71 15.19
C PRO A 189 43.43 -43.67 16.32
N SER A 190 43.01 -44.86 16.72
CA SER A 190 42.18 -45.15 17.89
C SER A 190 42.82 -44.69 19.20
N SER A 191 42.04 -44.17 20.15
CA SER A 191 41.84 -44.74 21.50
C SER A 191 41.24 -43.76 22.51
N ASN A 192 40.42 -44.33 23.40
CA ASN A 192 39.89 -43.85 24.68
C ASN A 192 38.79 -42.78 24.60
N GLY A 193 37.54 -43.00 25.00
CA GLY A 193 37.01 -43.91 26.02
C GLY A 193 36.59 -43.11 27.24
N GLN A 194 35.33 -42.64 27.28
CA GLN A 194 34.52 -42.42 28.49
C GLN A 194 33.12 -41.92 28.08
N GLY A 195 32.10 -42.71 28.37
CA GLY A 195 30.70 -42.32 28.29
C GLY A 195 30.21 -41.65 29.57
N CYS A 196 29.06 -41.01 29.47
CA CYS A 196 28.05 -40.65 30.48
C CYS A 196 26.95 -39.93 29.67
N GLY A 197 25.65 -40.15 29.82
CA GLY A 197 24.82 -40.87 30.77
C GLY A 197 23.41 -40.30 30.59
#